data_AF-A0A931PNC9-F1
#
_entry.id   AF-A0A931PNC9-F1
#
_cell.length_a   1.000
_cell.length_b   1.000
_cell.length_c   1.000
_cell.angle_alpha   90.00
_cell.angle_beta   90.00
_cell.angle_gamma   90.00
#
_symmetry.space_group_name_H-M   'P 1'
#
loop_
_entity.id
_entity.type
_entity.pdbx_description
1 polymer ?
#
loop_
_entity_poly.entity_id
_entity_poly.type
_entity_poly.pdbx_seq_one_letter_code
_entity_poly.pdbx_strand_id
1 'polypeptide(L)'
;MRRAGILEVTDDVVRSATGLAGGVGETRQTCGAVLAGVQAIGLRYGRVDRADSRQPAVDRAAHLVSTFRRSFGSVMCADLVRGFADMAHPARKDYCARLVGFVADAVTGALAAAGRP
;
A
#
# COMPACT_ATOMS: atom_id res chain seq x y z
N MET A 1 4.23 5.96 8.53
CA MET A 1 5.62 5.59 8.15
C MET A 1 6.55 6.80 8.20
N ARG A 2 6.46 7.77 7.28
CA ARG A 2 7.34 8.96 7.28
C ARG A 2 7.33 9.75 8.60
N ARG A 3 6.17 10.23 9.04
CA ARG A 3 6.04 10.94 10.33
C ARG A 3 6.46 10.11 11.55
N ALA A 4 6.51 8.79 11.41
CA ALA A 4 6.93 7.87 12.47
C ALA A 4 8.43 7.50 12.38
N GLY A 5 9.19 8.11 11.45
CA GLY A 5 10.63 7.84 11.26
C GLY A 5 10.96 6.45 10.72
N ILE A 6 9.97 5.73 10.18
CA ILE A 6 10.18 4.36 9.65
C ILE A 6 10.76 4.41 8.23
N LEU A 7 10.39 5.42 7.45
CA LEU A 7 10.86 5.64 6.09
C LEU A 7 11.20 7.12 5.92
N GLU A 8 12.45 7.40 5.58
CA GLU A 8 12.91 8.73 5.17
C GLU A 8 12.63 8.90 3.67
N VAL A 9 11.60 9.68 3.35
CA VAL A 9 11.17 9.93 1.97
C VAL A 9 10.86 11.40 1.75
N THR A 10 11.09 11.87 0.53
CA THR A 10 10.81 13.26 0.12
C THR A 10 9.31 13.48 -0.11
N ASP A 11 8.93 14.76 -0.24
CA ASP A 11 7.57 15.14 -0.62
C ASP A 11 7.18 14.64 -2.02
N ASP A 12 8.15 14.38 -2.90
CA ASP A 12 7.90 13.86 -4.24
C ASP A 12 7.27 12.47 -4.20
N VAL A 13 7.68 11.62 -3.24
CA VAL A 13 7.07 10.30 -3.04
C VAL A 13 5.60 10.45 -2.62
N VAL A 14 5.31 11.36 -1.68
CA VAL A 14 3.94 11.62 -1.24
C VAL A 14 3.09 12.18 -2.38
N ARG A 15 3.63 13.15 -3.13
CA ARG A 15 2.97 13.75 -4.28
C ARG A 15 2.67 12.70 -5.36
N SER A 16 3.63 11.82 -5.64
CA SER A 16 3.48 10.74 -6.63
C SER A 16 2.33 9.77 -6.27
N ALA A 17 2.06 9.56 -4.98
CA ALA A 17 1.02 8.66 -4.51
C ALA A 17 -0.41 9.18 -4.73
N THR A 18 -0.59 10.46 -5.10
CA THR A 18 -1.91 11.06 -5.38
C THR A 18 -2.66 10.28 -6.46
N GLY A 19 -1.94 9.82 -7.48
CA GLY A 19 -2.51 9.01 -8.55
C GLY A 19 -3.08 7.67 -8.08
N LEU A 20 -2.79 7.24 -6.84
CA LEU A 20 -3.31 6.03 -6.20
C LEU A 20 -4.66 6.23 -5.46
N ALA A 21 -5.32 7.38 -5.58
CA ALA A 21 -6.65 7.62 -5.03
C ALA A 21 -7.83 7.00 -5.83
N GLY A 22 -8.70 6.21 -5.19
CA GLY A 22 -9.87 5.61 -5.85
C GLY A 22 -9.60 4.31 -6.61
N GLY A 23 -8.37 3.82 -6.50
CA GLY A 23 -7.89 2.53 -6.96
C GLY A 23 -7.82 2.47 -8.48
N VAL A 24 -6.73 2.83 -9.16
CA VAL A 24 -5.55 3.54 -8.67
C VAL A 24 -5.95 4.99 -8.51
N GLY A 25 -6.23 5.67 -9.62
CA GLY A 25 -6.83 7.01 -9.79
C GLY A 25 -8.28 6.91 -10.27
N GLU A 26 -9.21 6.54 -9.39
CA GLU A 26 -10.67 6.42 -9.59
C GLU A 26 -11.17 5.38 -10.62
N THR A 27 -10.30 4.60 -11.23
CA THR A 27 -10.65 3.58 -12.24
C THR A 27 -11.19 2.26 -11.66
N ARG A 28 -11.32 2.17 -10.34
CA ARG A 28 -11.79 1.01 -9.56
C ARG A 28 -11.00 -0.30 -9.77
N GLN A 29 -9.75 -0.19 -10.20
CA GLN A 29 -8.76 -1.26 -10.28
C GLN A 29 -8.13 -1.54 -8.90
N THR A 30 -6.87 -2.00 -8.84
CA THR A 30 -6.18 -2.35 -7.58
C THR A 30 -6.25 -1.22 -6.54
N CYS A 31 -6.53 -1.59 -5.29
CA CYS A 31 -6.62 -0.70 -4.15
C CYS A 31 -5.35 0.14 -3.98
N GLY A 32 -5.52 1.46 -3.90
CA GLY A 32 -4.42 2.40 -3.72
C GLY A 32 -3.59 2.16 -2.45
N ALA A 33 -4.23 1.73 -1.36
CA ALA A 33 -3.52 1.40 -0.13
C ALA A 33 -2.53 0.24 -0.34
N VAL A 34 -2.95 -0.83 -1.04
CA VAL A 34 -2.09 -1.97 -1.35
C VAL A 34 -0.92 -1.55 -2.22
N LEU A 35 -1.17 -0.73 -3.25
CA LEU A 35 -0.11 -0.21 -4.12
C LEU A 35 0.90 0.66 -3.36
N ALA A 36 0.43 1.55 -2.49
CA ALA A 36 1.29 2.37 -1.64
C ALA A 36 2.12 1.53 -0.67
N GLY A 37 1.54 0.44 -0.12
CA GLY A 37 2.28 -0.50 0.71
C GLY A 37 3.38 -1.26 -0.05
N VAL A 38 3.10 -1.70 -1.28
CA VAL A 38 4.11 -2.31 -2.17
C VAL A 38 5.21 -1.30 -2.52
N GLN A 39 4.86 -0.03 -2.78
CA GLN A 39 5.82 1.04 -3.02
C GLN A 39 6.73 1.27 -1.79
N ALA A 40 6.15 1.30 -0.58
CA ALA A 40 6.89 1.42 0.68
C ALA A 40 7.88 0.26 0.90
N ILE A 41 7.49 -0.97 0.57
CA ILE A 41 8.40 -2.14 0.56
C ILE A 41 9.55 -1.92 -0.44
N GLY A 42 9.24 -1.46 -1.64
CA GLY A 42 10.23 -1.16 -2.68
C GLY A 42 11.24 -0.08 -2.27
N LEU A 43 10.80 0.93 -1.52
CA LEU A 43 11.69 1.98 -1.00
C LEU A 43 12.76 1.45 -0.03
N ARG A 44 12.51 0.31 0.64
CA ARG A 44 13.46 -0.30 1.59
C ARG A 44 14.25 -1.48 1.01
N TYR A 45 13.57 -2.34 0.23
CA TYR A 45 14.11 -3.63 -0.23
C TYR A 45 14.22 -3.74 -1.75
N GLY A 46 13.89 -2.68 -2.47
CA GLY A 46 14.02 -2.62 -3.91
C GLY A 46 15.49 -2.54 -4.32
N ARG A 47 15.71 -2.73 -5.62
CA ARG A 47 17.02 -2.61 -6.25
C ARG A 47 17.11 -1.34 -7.09
N VAL A 48 18.31 -0.80 -7.22
CA VAL A 48 18.60 0.30 -8.16
C VAL A 48 19.33 -0.25 -9.38
N ASP A 49 20.36 -1.07 -9.17
CA ASP A 49 21.06 -1.77 -10.25
C ASP A 49 20.25 -2.99 -10.71
N ARG A 50 20.46 -3.43 -11.96
CA ARG A 50 19.92 -4.69 -12.49
C ARG A 50 20.67 -5.93 -11.99
N ALA A 51 21.92 -5.78 -11.58
CA ALA A 51 22.72 -6.85 -10.99
C ALA A 51 22.22 -7.26 -9.60
N ASP A 52 21.63 -6.32 -8.85
CA ASP A 52 21.07 -6.59 -7.53
C ASP A 52 19.79 -7.44 -7.61
N SER A 53 19.55 -8.26 -6.58
CA SER A 53 18.34 -9.08 -6.52
C SER A 53 17.09 -8.24 -6.28
N ARG A 54 16.04 -8.47 -7.08
CA ARG A 54 14.69 -7.92 -6.84
C ARG A 54 13.88 -8.71 -5.81
N GLN A 55 14.34 -9.91 -5.45
CA GLN A 55 13.55 -10.89 -4.72
C GLN A 55 13.11 -10.42 -3.32
N PRO A 56 13.95 -9.72 -2.53
CA PRO A 56 13.56 -9.25 -1.20
C PRO A 56 12.31 -8.36 -1.19
N ALA A 57 12.16 -7.47 -2.18
CA ALA A 57 10.97 -6.66 -2.35
C ALA A 57 9.78 -7.47 -2.89
N VAL A 58 10.01 -8.34 -3.89
CA VAL A 58 8.96 -9.14 -4.53
C VAL A 58 8.27 -10.06 -3.52
N ASP A 59 9.03 -10.76 -2.68
CA ASP A 59 8.46 -11.70 -1.70
C ASP A 59 7.60 -10.98 -0.66
N ARG A 60 8.07 -9.83 -0.16
CA ARG A 60 7.33 -9.01 0.81
C ARG A 60 6.08 -8.41 0.20
N ALA A 61 6.15 -7.95 -1.06
CA ALA A 61 4.98 -7.46 -1.78
C ALA A 61 3.94 -8.57 -2.00
N ALA A 62 4.38 -9.77 -2.41
CA ALA A 62 3.49 -10.92 -2.58
C ALA A 62 2.82 -11.30 -1.25
N HIS A 63 3.56 -11.30 -0.15
CA HIS A 63 3.03 -11.55 1.18
C HIS A 63 1.98 -10.49 1.58
N LEU A 64 2.26 -9.20 1.39
CA LEU A 64 1.31 -8.12 1.68
C LEU A 64 -0.01 -8.30 0.89
N VAL A 65 0.10 -8.56 -0.41
CA VAL A 65 -1.07 -8.74 -1.29
C VAL A 65 -1.91 -9.93 -0.84
N SER A 66 -1.27 -11.06 -0.52
CA SER A 66 -1.95 -12.26 -0.01
C SER A 66 -2.66 -11.99 1.33
N THR A 67 -1.97 -11.34 2.26
CA THR A 67 -2.51 -11.00 3.59
C THR A 67 -3.69 -10.03 3.50
N PHE A 68 -3.61 -9.02 2.63
CA PHE A 68 -4.72 -8.11 2.38
C PHE A 68 -5.92 -8.85 1.78
N ARG A 69 -5.69 -9.67 0.73
CA ARG A 69 -6.76 -10.43 0.08
C ARG A 69 -7.46 -11.39 1.04
N ARG A 70 -6.72 -12.05 1.93
CA ARG A 70 -7.30 -12.91 2.97
C ARG A 70 -8.19 -12.14 3.95
N SER A 71 -7.85 -10.89 4.23
CA SER A 71 -8.55 -10.07 5.22
C SER A 71 -9.80 -9.38 4.66
N PHE A 72 -9.77 -9.02 3.37
CA PHE A 72 -10.83 -8.21 2.73
C PHE A 72 -11.49 -8.86 1.51
N GLY A 73 -11.08 -10.08 1.13
CA GLY A 73 -11.67 -10.86 0.04
C GLY A 73 -11.18 -10.51 -1.37
N SER A 74 -10.77 -9.26 -1.62
CA SER A 74 -10.24 -8.80 -2.91
C SER A 74 -9.12 -7.77 -2.73
N VAL A 75 -8.37 -7.51 -3.80
CA VAL A 75 -7.49 -6.34 -3.89
C VAL A 75 -8.03 -5.29 -4.86
N MET A 76 -9.12 -5.60 -5.56
CA MET A 76 -9.75 -4.69 -6.52
C MET A 76 -10.65 -3.72 -5.77
N CYS A 77 -10.43 -2.42 -5.97
CA CYS A 77 -11.21 -1.36 -5.34
C CYS A 77 -12.70 -1.48 -5.69
N ALA A 78 -13.04 -1.84 -6.92
CA ALA A 78 -14.42 -2.12 -7.34
C ALA A 78 -15.14 -3.09 -6.40
N ASP A 79 -14.48 -4.19 -6.02
CA ASP A 79 -15.08 -5.20 -5.15
C ASP A 79 -15.17 -4.73 -3.71
N LEU A 80 -14.09 -4.12 -3.22
CA LEU A 80 -13.96 -3.67 -1.82
C LEU A 80 -15.03 -2.65 -1.45
N VAL A 81 -15.43 -1.78 -2.39
CA VAL A 81 -16.38 -0.69 -2.11
C VAL A 81 -17.74 -0.87 -2.79
N ARG A 82 -18.03 -2.06 -3.32
CA ARG A 82 -19.27 -2.37 -4.04
C ARG A 82 -20.54 -2.09 -3.23
N GLY A 83 -20.47 -2.23 -1.90
CA GLY A 83 -21.63 -2.06 -1.00
C GLY A 83 -21.97 -0.61 -0.65
N PHE A 84 -21.25 0.38 -1.15
CA PHE A 84 -21.50 1.79 -0.88
C PHE A 84 -22.19 2.47 -2.07
N ALA A 85 -23.04 3.47 -1.78
CA ALA A 85 -23.76 4.22 -2.81
C ALA A 85 -22.81 4.87 -3.84
N ASP A 86 -21.74 5.51 -3.35
CA ASP A 86 -20.74 6.17 -4.18
C ASP A 86 -19.41 6.35 -3.43
N MET A 87 -18.48 7.06 -4.06
CA MET A 87 -17.19 7.39 -3.44
C MET A 87 -17.32 8.54 -2.43
N ALA A 88 -18.21 9.50 -2.61
CA ALA A 88 -18.37 10.58 -1.64
C ALA A 88 -18.92 10.09 -0.28
N HIS A 89 -19.59 8.94 -0.25
CA HIS A 89 -20.27 8.38 0.93
C HIS A 89 -19.36 8.31 2.17
N PRO A 90 -19.75 8.91 3.32
CA PRO A 90 -18.91 8.98 4.52
C PRO A 90 -18.44 7.59 5.00
N ALA A 91 -19.36 6.63 5.12
CA ALA A 91 -19.00 5.27 5.55
C ALA A 91 -17.99 4.57 4.61
N ARG A 92 -17.98 4.94 3.32
CA ARG A 92 -16.99 4.45 2.35
C ARG A 92 -15.61 5.01 2.70
N LYS A 93 -15.52 6.31 2.99
CA LYS A 93 -14.26 6.97 3.38
C LYS A 93 -13.70 6.38 4.66
N ASP A 94 -14.54 6.12 5.66
CA ASP A 94 -14.14 5.44 6.91
C ASP A 94 -13.63 4.02 6.63
N TYR A 95 -14.32 3.28 5.76
CA TYR A 95 -13.86 1.97 5.32
C TYR A 95 -12.51 2.03 4.61
N CYS A 96 -12.31 2.96 3.67
CA CYS A 96 -11.03 3.15 3.01
C CYS A 96 -9.91 3.54 3.99
N ALA A 97 -10.19 4.39 4.99
CA ALA A 97 -9.23 4.73 6.04
C ALA A 97 -8.80 3.49 6.84
N ARG A 98 -9.73 2.57 7.14
CA ARG A 98 -9.41 1.28 7.77
C ARG A 98 -8.50 0.41 6.90
N LEU A 99 -8.73 0.35 5.58
CA LEU A 99 -7.85 -0.37 4.65
C LEU A 99 -6.43 0.22 4.64
N VAL A 100 -6.31 1.55 4.66
CA VAL A 100 -5.02 2.25 4.74
C VAL A 100 -4.30 1.94 6.04
N GLY A 101 -5.01 1.98 7.18
CA GLY A 101 -4.44 1.63 8.50
C GLY A 101 -3.90 0.21 8.51
N PHE A 102 -4.70 -0.77 8.06
CA PHE A 102 -4.28 -2.17 7.98
C PHE A 102 -3.00 -2.34 7.15
N VAL A 103 -2.92 -1.75 5.96
CA VAL A 103 -1.72 -1.86 5.12
C VAL A 103 -0.52 -1.17 5.79
N ALA A 104 -0.75 -0.02 6.44
CA ALA A 104 0.32 0.69 7.13
C ALA A 104 0.92 -0.15 8.26
N ASP A 105 0.09 -0.83 9.04
CA ASP A 105 0.53 -1.71 10.13
C ASP A 105 1.26 -2.94 9.59
N ALA A 106 0.70 -3.61 8.58
CA ALA A 106 1.29 -4.79 7.96
C ALA A 106 2.69 -4.50 7.38
N VAL A 107 2.84 -3.37 6.69
CA VAL A 107 4.12 -2.94 6.11
C VAL A 107 5.10 -2.48 7.19
N THR A 108 4.63 -1.79 8.22
CA THR A 108 5.51 -1.38 9.34
C THR A 108 6.14 -2.60 10.02
N GLY A 109 5.38 -3.67 10.24
CA GLY A 109 5.91 -4.93 10.75
C GLY A 109 6.98 -5.54 9.83
N ALA A 110 6.74 -5.51 8.51
CA ALA A 110 7.71 -5.98 7.53
C ALA A 110 9.00 -5.14 7.50
N LEU A 111 8.88 -3.81 7.71
CA LEU A 111 10.01 -2.86 7.68
C LEU A 111 10.84 -2.88 8.97
N ALA A 112 10.21 -3.02 10.14
CA ALA A 112 10.89 -3.00 11.44
C ALA A 112 11.85 -4.19 11.62
N ALA A 113 11.59 -5.32 10.97
CA ALA A 113 12.44 -6.52 11.04
C ALA A 113 13.81 -6.35 10.35
N ALA A 114 14.08 -5.25 9.65
CA ALA A 114 15.31 -5.09 8.86
C ALA A 114 16.39 -4.21 9.49
N GLY A 115 16.25 -3.78 10.75
CA GLY A 115 17.14 -2.78 11.34
C GLY A 115 17.05 -1.43 10.61
N ARG A 116 17.57 -0.37 11.23
CA ARG A 116 17.67 0.95 10.60
C ARG A 116 18.65 0.88 9.41
N PRO A 117 18.44 1.60 8.29
CA PRO A 117 19.47 1.74 7.26
C PRO A 117 20.82 2.15 7.85
#